data_AF-A0A925P054-F1
#
_entry.id   AF-A0A925P054-F1
#
_cell.length_a   1.000
_cell.length_b   1.000
_cell.length_c   1.000
_cell.angle_alpha   90.00
_cell.angle_beta   90.00
_cell.angle_gamma   90.00
#
_symmetry.space_group_name_H-M   'P 1'
#
loop_
_entity.id
_entity.type
_entity.pdbx_description
1 polymer ?
#
loop_
_entity_poly.entity_id
_entity_poly.type
_entity_poly.pdbx_seq_one_letter_code
_entity_poly.pdbx_strand_id
1 'polypeptide(L)'
;MVAERLIHEAIESYRTDNDQPGLASAYRSYGFFFRSSAIEGKWSQYYRENGFLDKSARYEVRYEKSIEYFEKAKRIFADHKRFDALTNLNLNIGFTYEVMGYREAACQAFDRSLENSRDSQGQMSRAKVALPHGFSNYEDFLTPHKTRAGCFGRHRHPLRRDVVQAAMFLSDARGYAQVRSD
;
A
#
# COMPACT_ATOMS: atom_id res chain seq x y z
N MET A 1 -12.48 15.33 -7.62
CA MET A 1 -12.23 16.17 -6.41
C MET A 1 -10.90 16.93 -6.55
N VAL A 2 -10.71 18.10 -5.90
CA VAL A 2 -9.44 18.86 -5.94
C VAL A 2 -8.24 18.02 -5.51
N ALA A 3 -8.34 17.25 -4.42
CA ALA A 3 -7.23 16.45 -3.90
C ALA A 3 -6.73 15.40 -4.93
N GLU A 4 -7.64 14.68 -5.58
CA GLU A 4 -7.26 13.67 -6.58
C GLU A 4 -6.55 14.30 -7.77
N ARG A 5 -7.07 15.43 -8.26
CA ARG A 5 -6.48 16.16 -9.39
C ARG A 5 -5.05 16.60 -9.07
N LEU A 6 -4.83 17.22 -7.90
CA LEU A 6 -3.49 17.66 -7.50
C LEU A 6 -2.50 16.48 -7.37
N ILE A 7 -2.97 15.31 -6.91
CA ILE A 7 -2.13 14.10 -6.85
C ILE A 7 -1.75 13.63 -8.27
N HIS A 8 -2.68 13.65 -9.23
CA HIS A 8 -2.41 13.30 -10.62
C HIS A 8 -1.46 14.28 -11.30
N GLU A 9 -1.69 15.58 -11.14
CA GLU A 9 -0.78 16.63 -11.65
C GLU A 9 0.64 16.45 -11.10
N ALA A 10 0.78 16.12 -9.81
CA ALA A 10 2.08 15.81 -9.21
C ALA A 10 2.72 14.54 -9.83
N ILE A 11 1.95 13.47 -10.04
CA ILE A 11 2.45 12.25 -10.70
C ILE A 11 2.97 12.57 -12.12
N GLU A 12 2.24 13.38 -12.86
CA GLU A 12 2.61 13.78 -14.23
C GLU A 12 3.87 14.66 -14.25
N SER A 13 3.96 15.65 -13.36
CA SER A 13 5.14 16.50 -13.22
C SER A 13 6.38 15.67 -12.87
N TYR A 14 6.32 14.86 -11.80
CA TYR A 14 7.47 14.05 -11.38
C TYR A 14 7.91 13.03 -12.42
N ARG A 15 6.98 12.49 -13.23
CA ARG A 15 7.33 11.65 -14.39
C ARG A 15 8.06 12.44 -15.46
N THR A 16 7.57 13.63 -15.79
CA THR A 16 8.16 14.52 -16.81
C THR A 16 9.57 14.96 -16.39
N ASP A 17 9.74 15.29 -15.13
CA ASP A 17 11.00 15.76 -14.55
C ASP A 17 11.96 14.60 -14.21
N ASN A 18 11.51 13.35 -14.39
CA ASN A 18 12.22 12.13 -13.96
C ASN A 18 12.64 12.13 -12.48
N ASP A 19 11.85 12.80 -11.62
CA ASP A 19 12.03 12.81 -10.18
C ASP A 19 11.41 11.55 -9.56
N GLN A 20 12.22 10.50 -9.45
CA GLN A 20 11.78 9.21 -8.90
C GLN A 20 11.33 9.30 -7.43
N PRO A 21 12.09 9.94 -6.49
CA PRO A 21 11.61 10.14 -5.12
C PRO A 21 10.29 10.92 -5.01
N GLY A 22 10.11 11.96 -5.82
CA GLY A 22 8.87 12.72 -5.92
C GLY A 22 7.72 11.85 -6.42
N LEU A 23 7.95 11.10 -7.50
CA LEU A 23 6.98 10.17 -8.08
C LEU A 23 6.53 9.09 -7.07
N ALA A 24 7.47 8.51 -6.33
CA ALA A 24 7.18 7.54 -5.28
C ALA A 24 6.31 8.14 -4.17
N SER A 25 6.59 9.39 -3.79
CA SER A 25 5.80 10.13 -2.80
C SER A 25 4.38 10.40 -3.30
N ALA A 26 4.22 10.77 -4.58
CA ALA A 26 2.92 11.00 -5.19
C ALA A 26 2.10 9.70 -5.33
N TYR A 27 2.73 8.58 -5.72
CA TYR A 27 2.08 7.27 -5.71
C TYR A 27 1.62 6.86 -4.32
N ARG A 28 2.47 7.05 -3.30
CA ARG A 28 2.07 6.80 -1.91
C ARG A 28 0.84 7.64 -1.54
N SER A 29 0.82 8.93 -1.89
CA SER A 29 -0.33 9.80 -1.64
C SER A 29 -1.60 9.31 -2.32
N TYR A 30 -1.50 8.80 -3.55
CA TYR A 30 -2.68 8.28 -4.24
C TYR A 30 -3.17 6.97 -3.62
N GLY A 31 -2.26 6.11 -3.14
CA GLY A 31 -2.61 4.93 -2.35
C GLY A 31 -3.43 5.31 -1.10
N PHE A 32 -2.95 6.29 -0.33
CA PHE A 32 -3.70 6.82 0.83
C PHE A 32 -5.05 7.41 0.45
N PHE A 33 -5.13 8.11 -0.68
CA PHE A 33 -6.37 8.70 -1.15
C PHE A 33 -7.45 7.64 -1.39
N PHE A 34 -7.12 6.51 -2.02
CA PHE A 34 -8.08 5.41 -2.23
C PHE A 34 -8.60 4.80 -0.92
N ARG A 35 -7.81 4.83 0.16
CA ARG A 35 -8.18 4.34 1.51
C ARG A 35 -8.78 5.43 2.40
N SER A 36 -8.94 6.66 1.91
CA SER A 36 -9.39 7.76 2.75
C SER A 36 -10.84 7.55 3.21
N SER A 37 -11.09 7.76 4.49
CA SER A 37 -12.45 7.74 5.07
C SER A 37 -13.38 8.78 4.41
N ALA A 38 -12.83 9.83 3.80
CA ALA A 38 -13.61 10.79 3.03
C ALA A 38 -14.24 10.16 1.78
N ILE A 39 -13.54 9.21 1.15
CA ILE A 39 -14.05 8.43 0.01
C ILE A 39 -15.12 7.45 0.49
N GLU A 40 -14.93 6.82 1.64
CA GLU A 40 -15.91 5.90 2.23
C GLU A 40 -17.19 6.60 2.67
N GLY A 41 -17.07 7.82 3.18
CA GLY A 41 -18.17 8.64 3.66
C GLY A 41 -18.64 9.63 2.60
N LYS A 42 -18.30 10.90 2.80
CA LYS A 42 -18.84 12.06 2.05
C LYS A 42 -18.81 11.90 0.53
N TRP A 43 -17.78 11.28 -0.01
CA TRP A 43 -17.56 11.21 -1.46
C TRP A 43 -17.90 9.88 -2.09
N SER A 44 -18.49 8.96 -1.33
CA SER A 44 -18.79 7.60 -1.80
C SER A 44 -19.69 7.60 -3.04
N GLN A 45 -20.82 8.31 -3.00
CA GLN A 45 -21.74 8.42 -4.13
C GLN A 45 -21.05 9.01 -5.37
N TYR A 46 -20.31 10.10 -5.20
CA TYR A 46 -19.58 10.74 -6.29
C TYR A 46 -18.66 9.76 -7.02
N TYR A 47 -17.82 9.00 -6.29
CA TYR A 47 -16.87 8.07 -6.92
C TYR A 47 -17.51 6.80 -7.47
N ARG A 48 -18.69 6.41 -7.00
CA ARG A 48 -19.47 5.33 -7.62
C ARG A 48 -20.04 5.75 -8.97
N GLU A 49 -20.53 6.99 -9.06
CA GLU A 49 -21.18 7.51 -10.27
C GLU A 49 -20.16 7.99 -11.31
N ASN A 50 -19.09 8.66 -10.87
CA ASN A 50 -18.15 9.37 -11.76
C ASN A 50 -16.82 8.63 -11.94
N GLY A 51 -16.56 7.62 -11.12
CA GLY A 51 -15.27 6.95 -11.09
C GLY A 51 -14.12 7.85 -10.60
N PHE A 52 -12.90 7.36 -10.79
CA PHE A 52 -11.66 8.05 -10.43
C PHE A 52 -10.96 8.64 -11.66
N LEU A 53 -9.95 9.48 -11.44
CA LEU A 53 -9.08 9.95 -12.52
C LEU A 53 -8.26 8.80 -13.12
N ASP A 54 -7.80 7.86 -12.29
CA ASP A 54 -7.34 6.56 -12.78
C ASP A 54 -8.53 5.76 -13.33
N LYS A 55 -8.61 5.66 -14.66
CA LYS A 55 -9.71 5.00 -15.37
C LYS A 55 -9.79 3.49 -15.12
N SER A 56 -8.72 2.89 -14.59
CA SER A 56 -8.71 1.48 -14.20
C SER A 56 -9.31 1.26 -12.81
N ALA A 57 -9.51 2.32 -12.02
CA ALA A 57 -10.05 2.26 -10.67
C ALA A 57 -11.57 2.36 -10.65
N ARG A 58 -12.21 1.59 -9.76
CA ARG A 58 -13.63 1.68 -9.42
C ARG A 58 -13.80 1.70 -7.92
N TYR A 59 -14.91 2.24 -7.44
CA TYR A 59 -15.16 2.42 -6.01
C TYR A 59 -15.09 1.09 -5.25
N GLU A 60 -15.61 0.03 -5.85
CA GLU A 60 -15.72 -1.31 -5.28
C GLU A 60 -14.36 -1.99 -5.08
N VAL A 61 -13.36 -1.64 -5.89
CA VAL A 61 -12.00 -2.21 -5.85
C VAL A 61 -10.93 -1.17 -5.47
N ARG A 62 -11.34 -0.13 -4.76
CA ARG A 62 -10.45 1.00 -4.41
C ARG A 62 -9.32 0.56 -3.46
N TYR A 63 -9.55 -0.42 -2.59
CA TYR A 63 -8.52 -0.89 -1.67
C TYR A 63 -7.41 -1.67 -2.40
N GLU A 64 -7.75 -2.42 -3.43
CA GLU A 64 -6.81 -3.07 -4.33
C GLU A 64 -5.97 -2.01 -5.06
N LYS A 65 -6.59 -0.91 -5.52
CA LYS A 65 -5.86 0.22 -6.10
C LYS A 65 -4.96 0.93 -5.09
N SER A 66 -5.39 1.05 -3.83
CA SER A 66 -4.54 1.56 -2.74
C SER A 66 -3.25 0.73 -2.64
N ILE A 67 -3.38 -0.60 -2.59
CA ILE A 67 -2.23 -1.52 -2.58
C ILE A 67 -1.38 -1.37 -3.83
N GLU A 68 -1.98 -1.33 -5.02
CA GLU A 68 -1.26 -1.17 -6.29
C GLU A 68 -0.37 0.09 -6.30
N TYR A 69 -0.91 1.22 -5.85
CA TYR A 69 -0.14 2.47 -5.80
C TYR A 69 0.92 2.48 -4.69
N PHE A 70 0.64 1.84 -3.54
CA PHE A 70 1.69 1.60 -2.54
C PHE A 70 2.81 0.72 -3.09
N GLU A 71 2.50 -0.31 -3.88
CA GLU A 71 3.50 -1.18 -4.53
C GLU A 71 4.31 -0.45 -5.62
N LYS A 72 3.71 0.49 -6.35
CA LYS A 72 4.45 1.39 -7.25
C LYS A 72 5.45 2.25 -6.48
N ALA A 73 5.01 2.89 -5.39
CA ALA A 73 5.89 3.67 -4.52
C ALA A 73 7.00 2.81 -3.90
N LYS A 74 6.66 1.59 -3.47
CA LYS A 74 7.57 0.66 -2.80
C LYS A 74 8.75 0.27 -3.69
N ARG A 75 8.51 0.00 -4.97
CA ARG A 75 9.56 -0.33 -5.95
C ARG A 75 10.62 0.78 -6.01
N ILE A 76 10.19 2.02 -6.21
CA ILE A 76 11.11 3.16 -6.28
C ILE A 76 11.84 3.36 -4.94
N PHE A 77 11.13 3.35 -3.81
CA PHE A 77 11.79 3.51 -2.51
C PHE A 77 12.77 2.39 -2.18
N ALA A 78 12.57 1.17 -2.69
CA ALA A 78 13.52 0.08 -2.55
C ALA A 78 14.82 0.37 -3.34
N ASP A 79 14.71 0.84 -4.57
CA ASP A 79 15.88 1.21 -5.40
C ASP A 79 16.71 2.33 -4.73
N HIS A 80 16.03 3.23 -4.03
CA HIS A 80 16.65 4.32 -3.26
C HIS A 80 16.99 3.95 -1.81
N LYS A 81 16.85 2.68 -1.39
CA LYS A 81 17.14 2.20 -0.02
C LYS A 81 16.45 3.01 1.08
N ARG A 82 15.23 3.50 0.82
CA ARG A 82 14.42 4.29 1.75
C ARG A 82 13.63 3.39 2.70
N PHE A 83 14.35 2.69 3.58
CA PHE A 83 13.76 1.72 4.52
C PHE A 83 12.70 2.34 5.45
N ASP A 84 12.85 3.61 5.81
CA ASP A 84 11.85 4.39 6.54
C ASP A 84 10.50 4.44 5.79
N ALA A 85 10.54 4.73 4.49
CA ALA A 85 9.37 4.76 3.64
C ALA A 85 8.82 3.34 3.37
N LEU A 86 9.69 2.35 3.20
CA LEU A 86 9.29 0.95 3.02
C LEU A 86 8.56 0.38 4.25
N THR A 87 9.02 0.71 5.46
CA THR A 87 8.28 0.38 6.69
C THR A 87 6.88 0.99 6.64
N ASN A 88 6.77 2.29 6.36
CA ASN A 88 5.45 2.93 6.33
C ASN A 88 4.52 2.36 5.25
N LEU A 89 5.05 2.03 4.06
CA LEU A 89 4.27 1.44 2.98
C LEU A 89 3.78 0.02 3.32
N ASN A 90 4.65 -0.85 3.82
CA ASN A 90 4.25 -2.21 4.18
C ASN A 90 3.24 -2.21 5.35
N LEU A 91 3.38 -1.28 6.31
CA LEU A 91 2.37 -1.08 7.36
C LEU A 91 0.99 -0.75 6.76
N ASN A 92 0.94 0.19 5.82
CA ASN A 92 -0.32 0.62 5.20
C ASN A 92 -0.92 -0.42 4.25
N ILE A 93 -0.08 -1.20 3.57
CA ILE A 93 -0.53 -2.39 2.84
C ILE A 93 -1.16 -3.39 3.80
N GLY A 94 -0.52 -3.65 4.95
CA GLY A 94 -1.06 -4.52 6.00
C GLY A 94 -2.42 -4.04 6.53
N PHE A 95 -2.56 -2.74 6.82
CA PHE A 95 -3.86 -2.16 7.19
C PHE A 95 -4.91 -2.28 6.08
N THR A 96 -4.50 -2.12 4.83
CA THR A 96 -5.43 -2.25 3.71
C THR A 96 -5.94 -3.69 3.59
N TYR A 97 -5.06 -4.69 3.70
CA TYR A 97 -5.46 -6.09 3.75
C TYR A 97 -6.30 -6.45 4.98
N GLU A 98 -6.00 -5.86 6.15
CA GLU A 98 -6.81 -6.01 7.37
C GLU A 98 -8.25 -5.54 7.12
N VAL A 99 -8.44 -4.36 6.52
CA VAL A 99 -9.76 -3.81 6.15
C VAL A 99 -10.49 -4.70 5.15
N MET A 100 -9.76 -5.30 4.21
CA MET A 100 -10.32 -6.24 3.22
C MET A 100 -10.61 -7.64 3.79
N GLY A 101 -10.18 -7.94 5.02
CA GLY A 101 -10.31 -9.26 5.63
C GLY A 101 -9.29 -10.30 5.15
N TYR A 102 -8.28 -9.91 4.37
CA TYR A 102 -7.24 -10.79 3.86
C TYR A 102 -6.12 -11.00 4.88
N ARG A 103 -6.42 -11.84 5.88
CA ARG A 103 -5.58 -12.07 7.07
C ARG A 103 -4.13 -12.45 6.76
N GLU A 104 -3.92 -13.45 5.89
CA GLU A 104 -2.57 -13.92 5.58
C GLU A 104 -1.72 -12.83 4.91
N ALA A 105 -2.30 -12.11 3.95
CA ALA A 105 -1.64 -11.01 3.27
C ALA A 105 -1.34 -9.84 4.23
N ALA A 106 -2.26 -9.55 5.16
CA ALA A 106 -2.02 -8.56 6.20
C ALA A 106 -0.83 -8.93 7.10
N CYS A 107 -0.76 -10.20 7.54
CA CYS A 107 0.35 -10.69 8.35
C CYS A 107 1.70 -10.59 7.62
N GLN A 108 1.76 -11.02 6.35
CA GLN A 108 2.97 -10.92 5.53
C GLN A 108 3.42 -9.46 5.36
N ALA A 109 2.47 -8.54 5.17
CA ALA A 109 2.79 -7.12 5.04
C ALA A 109 3.30 -6.53 6.37
N PHE A 110 2.71 -6.90 7.52
CA PHE A 110 3.22 -6.47 8.83
C PHE A 110 4.62 -7.03 9.12
N ASP A 111 4.90 -8.28 8.75
CA ASP A 111 6.23 -8.88 8.91
C ASP A 111 7.28 -8.14 8.08
N ARG A 112 6.99 -7.87 6.81
CA ARG A 112 7.87 -7.04 5.95
C ARG A 112 8.07 -5.64 6.52
N SER A 113 7.04 -5.06 7.14
CA SER A 113 7.13 -3.76 7.77
C SER A 113 8.13 -3.77 8.94
N LEU A 114 8.07 -4.81 9.77
CA LEU A 114 8.98 -5.03 10.90
C LEU A 114 10.42 -5.25 10.41
N GLU A 115 10.63 -6.08 9.39
CA GLU A 115 11.94 -6.31 8.76
C GLU A 115 12.57 -4.99 8.29
N ASN A 116 11.84 -4.19 7.50
CA ASN A 116 12.34 -2.88 7.03
C ASN A 116 12.66 -1.92 8.18
N SER A 117 11.92 -1.98 9.29
CA SER A 117 12.18 -1.10 10.43
C SER A 117 13.47 -1.46 11.17
N ARG A 118 13.86 -2.75 11.14
CA ARG A 118 15.14 -3.25 11.67
C ARG A 118 16.28 -2.86 10.72
N ASP A 119 16.08 -2.95 9.41
CA ASP A 119 17.07 -2.55 8.41
C ASP A 119 17.37 -1.05 8.44
N SER A 120 16.36 -0.20 8.63
CA SER A 120 16.55 1.25 8.82
C SER A 120 17.49 1.53 9.99
N GLN A 121 17.32 0.84 11.12
CA GLN A 121 18.15 1.01 12.32
C GLN A 121 19.59 0.55 12.12
N GLY A 122 19.83 -0.47 11.28
CA GLY A 122 21.15 -1.02 11.00
C GLY A 122 22.03 -0.16 10.07
N GLN A 123 21.44 0.59 9.13
CA GLN A 123 22.19 1.26 8.05
C GLN A 123 22.63 2.71 8.35
N MET A 124 22.91 3.07 9.60
CA MET A 124 23.24 4.45 10.04
C MET A 124 22.18 5.52 9.72
N SER A 125 21.07 5.16 9.08
CA SER A 125 19.84 5.94 9.02
C SER A 125 19.18 5.88 10.39
N ARG A 126 19.53 6.81 11.29
CA ARG A 126 18.84 6.98 12.59
C ARG A 126 17.39 7.48 12.44
N ALA A 127 16.74 7.27 11.30
CA ALA A 127 15.31 7.48 11.13
C ALA A 127 14.56 6.45 11.99
N LYS A 128 14.36 6.80 13.26
CA LYS A 128 13.44 6.09 14.14
C LYS A 128 12.04 6.29 13.58
N VAL A 129 11.31 5.18 13.41
CA VAL A 129 9.87 5.24 13.14
C VAL A 129 9.24 6.04 14.27
N ALA A 130 8.54 7.13 13.94
CA ALA A 130 7.78 7.88 14.93
C ALA A 130 6.63 7.00 15.43
N LEU A 131 6.66 6.65 16.72
CA LEU A 131 5.65 5.81 17.34
C LEU A 131 4.58 6.68 18.01
N PRO A 132 3.31 6.27 17.98
CA PRO A 132 2.30 6.86 18.84
C PRO A 132 2.71 6.73 20.32
N HIS A 133 2.22 7.66 21.15
CA HIS A 133 2.41 7.57 22.60
C HIS A 133 1.92 6.22 23.15
N GLY A 134 2.68 5.66 24.09
CA GLY A 134 2.33 4.40 24.76
C GLY A 134 2.98 3.14 24.17
N PHE A 135 3.69 3.22 23.04
CA PHE A 135 4.46 2.10 22.50
C PHE A 135 5.96 2.25 22.77
N SER A 136 6.58 1.20 23.31
CA SER A 136 8.02 1.25 23.64
C SER A 136 8.92 1.11 22.40
N ASN A 137 8.45 0.34 21.42
CA ASN A 137 9.16 0.06 20.18
C ASN A 137 8.16 -0.28 19.05
N TYR A 138 8.67 -0.45 17.83
CA TYR A 138 7.83 -0.68 16.65
C TYR A 138 7.14 -2.06 16.63
N GLU A 139 7.75 -3.08 17.24
CA GLU A 139 7.16 -4.41 17.37
C GLU A 139 5.96 -4.41 18.33
N ASP A 140 6.08 -3.69 19.45
CA ASP A 140 4.96 -3.44 20.37
C ASP A 140 3.81 -2.73 19.65
N PHE A 141 4.14 -1.74 18.81
CA PHE A 141 3.16 -1.04 17.98
C PHE A 141 2.43 -1.98 17.01
N LEU A 142 3.15 -2.90 16.35
CA LEU A 142 2.54 -3.86 15.41
C LEU A 142 1.72 -4.95 16.08
N THR A 143 2.04 -5.31 17.32
CA THR A 143 1.39 -6.43 18.05
C THR A 143 -0.13 -6.40 18.01
N PRO A 144 -0.83 -5.31 18.41
CA PRO A 144 -2.30 -5.28 18.36
C PRO A 144 -2.86 -5.45 16.94
N HIS A 145 -2.18 -4.94 15.91
CA HIS A 145 -2.59 -5.12 14.52
C HIS A 145 -2.42 -6.57 14.05
N LYS A 146 -1.28 -7.18 14.36
CA LYS A 146 -1.02 -8.61 14.08
C LYS A 146 -1.99 -9.52 14.83
N THR A 147 -2.38 -9.17 16.06
CA THR A 147 -3.40 -9.90 16.81
C THR A 147 -4.77 -9.82 16.14
N ARG A 148 -5.23 -8.63 15.74
CA ARG A 148 -6.51 -8.48 15.04
C ARG A 148 -6.55 -9.18 13.69
N ALA A 149 -5.41 -9.19 12.96
CA ALA A 149 -5.28 -9.93 11.72
C ALA A 149 -5.15 -11.46 11.93
N GLY A 150 -4.92 -11.94 13.16
CA GLY A 150 -4.83 -13.37 13.47
C GLY A 150 -3.46 -14.01 13.19
N CYS A 151 -2.37 -13.23 13.21
CA CYS A 151 -1.04 -13.69 12.80
C CYS A 151 -0.35 -14.67 13.76
N PHE A 152 -0.87 -14.85 14.98
CA PHE A 152 -0.21 -15.64 16.04
C PHE A 152 -0.78 -17.07 16.20
N GLY A 153 -1.54 -17.57 15.22
CA GLY A 153 -2.04 -18.95 15.19
C GLY A 153 -0.96 -20.00 14.87
N ARG A 154 -1.18 -21.27 15.25
CA ARG A 154 -0.22 -22.42 15.21
C ARG A 154 0.30 -22.86 13.83
N HIS A 155 0.26 -22.02 12.80
CA HIS A 155 0.90 -22.31 11.53
C HIS A 155 2.04 -21.33 11.34
N ARG A 156 3.28 -21.82 11.49
CA ARG A 156 4.47 -21.19 10.88
C ARG A 156 4.14 -21.08 9.39
N HIS A 157 3.72 -19.90 8.94
CA HIS A 157 3.62 -19.63 7.52
C HIS A 157 5.06 -19.55 7.01
N PRO A 158 5.49 -20.47 6.14
CA PRO A 158 6.74 -20.27 5.43
C PRO A 158 6.59 -18.98 4.61
N LEU A 159 7.69 -18.26 4.42
CA LEU A 159 7.85 -17.20 3.44
C LEU A 159 7.55 -17.78 2.03
N ARG A 160 6.28 -17.97 1.71
CA ARG A 160 5.81 -18.53 0.45
C ARG A 160 5.90 -17.40 -0.58
N ARG A 161 6.98 -17.43 -1.38
CA ARG A 161 7.24 -16.55 -2.55
C ARG A 161 6.05 -16.49 -3.53
N ASP A 162 5.14 -17.43 -3.42
CA ASP A 162 3.96 -17.70 -4.22
C ASP A 162 2.77 -16.72 -3.99
N VAL A 163 2.66 -16.06 -2.82
CA VAL A 163 1.57 -15.07 -2.60
C VAL A 163 1.86 -13.74 -3.31
N VAL A 164 3.14 -13.40 -3.51
CA VAL A 164 3.54 -12.25 -4.33
C VAL A 164 3.08 -12.41 -5.78
N GLN A 165 3.08 -13.64 -6.29
CA GLN A 165 2.60 -13.95 -7.64
C GLN A 165 1.08 -13.79 -7.74
N ALA A 166 0.31 -14.20 -6.72
CA ALA A 166 -1.15 -14.09 -6.73
C ALA A 166 -1.65 -12.64 -6.75
N ALA A 167 -0.94 -11.72 -6.08
CA ALA A 167 -1.24 -10.28 -6.16
C ALA A 167 -0.89 -9.68 -7.54
N MET A 168 0.11 -10.22 -8.24
CA MET A 168 0.43 -9.85 -9.63
C MET A 168 -0.56 -10.46 -10.65
N PHE A 169 -1.13 -11.64 -10.37
CA PHE A 169 -2.11 -12.27 -11.26
C PHE A 169 -3.47 -11.55 -11.30
N LEU A 170 -3.84 -10.81 -10.24
CA LEU A 170 -5.07 -10.02 -10.24
C LEU A 170 -4.96 -8.73 -11.10
N SER A 171 -3.75 -8.27 -11.42
CA SER A 171 -3.54 -7.20 -12.41
C SER A 171 -3.60 -7.67 -13.86
N ASP A 172 -3.29 -8.94 -14.15
CA ASP A 172 -3.27 -9.48 -15.52
C ASP A 172 -4.60 -10.13 -15.95
N ALA A 173 -5.44 -10.57 -15.02
CA ALA A 173 -6.70 -11.26 -15.35
C ALA A 173 -7.78 -10.35 -16.01
N ARG A 174 -7.58 -9.02 -16.05
CA ARG A 174 -8.48 -8.09 -16.76
C ARG A 174 -8.12 -7.85 -18.22
N GLY A 175 -7.01 -8.40 -18.72
CA GLY A 175 -6.60 -8.29 -20.13
C GLY A 175 -7.21 -9.33 -21.08
N TYR A 176 -7.85 -10.38 -20.56
CA TYR A 176 -8.31 -11.52 -21.38
C TYR A 176 -9.82 -11.54 -21.70
N ALA A 177 -10.61 -10.60 -21.18
CA ALA A 177 -12.07 -10.61 -21.37
C ALA A 177 -12.56 -9.81 -22.58
N GLN A 178 -11.68 -9.26 -23.43
CA GLN A 178 -12.08 -8.36 -24.52
C GLN A 178 -11.57 -8.73 -25.91
N VAL A 179 -11.05 -9.94 -26.09
CA VAL A 179 -10.68 -10.47 -27.42
C VAL A 179 -11.33 -11.83 -27.62
N ARG A 180 -12.65 -11.82 -27.83
CA ARG A 180 -13.45 -12.89 -28.46
C ARG A 180 -14.89 -12.44 -28.61
N SER A 181 -15.09 -11.47 -29.48
CA SER A 181 -16.36 -11.20 -30.16
C SER A 181 -15.99 -10.42 -31.40
N ASP A 182 -15.61 -11.15 -32.44
CA ASP A 182 -15.72 -10.81 -33.86
C ASP A 182 -15.42 -12.10 -34.65
#